data_AF-A0A1E5JXQ1-F1
#
_entry.id   AF-A0A1E5JXQ1-F1
#
_cell.length_a   1.000
_cell.length_b   1.000
_cell.length_c   1.000
_cell.angle_alpha   90.00
_cell.angle_beta   90.00
_cell.angle_gamma   90.00
#
_symmetry.space_group_name_H-M   'P 1'
#
loop_
_entity.id
_entity.type
_entity.pdbx_description
1 polymer ?
#
loop_
_entity_poly.entity_id
_entity_poly.type
_entity_poly.pdbx_seq_one_letter_code
_entity_poly.pdbx_strand_id
1 'polypeptide(L)'
;MQLDRIVNFHKTIGDKTRIRIITLLKQGPLHGQAIAGKLGLKPPTISHHLAKLKEIDIVYQRRDKNTIYFYLNEDKLERTALAITRLGGKEMLGNFDVTDQEKANVIKNFVDSKGRIEALPAQRKKKLIILEYMIRGLNHGETYKEKEINEYIMQYHEDYATVRRELVMNHFMFRQNGIYELNPIEMWPV
;
A
#
# COMPACT_ATOMS: atom_id res chain seq x y z
N MET A 1 -3.34 1.06 -1.57
CA MET A 1 -2.39 1.96 -0.87
C MET A 1 -0.93 1.65 -1.25
N GLN A 2 0.05 2.44 -0.79
CA GLN A 2 1.48 2.23 -1.07
C GLN A 2 1.97 0.81 -0.70
N LEU A 3 1.46 0.23 0.39
CA LEU A 3 1.74 -1.15 0.78
C LEU A 3 1.25 -2.19 -0.25
N ASP A 4 0.04 -2.05 -0.79
CA ASP A 4 -0.47 -2.96 -1.84
C ASP A 4 0.42 -2.94 -3.08
N ARG A 5 1.00 -1.78 -3.43
CA ARG A 5 1.95 -1.67 -4.54
C ARG A 5 3.24 -2.43 -4.26
N ILE A 6 3.78 -2.31 -3.04
CA ILE A 6 4.99 -3.04 -2.62
C ILE A 6 4.72 -4.54 -2.56
N VAL A 7 3.58 -4.96 -2.00
CA VAL A 7 3.15 -6.37 -1.97
C VAL A 7 3.00 -6.91 -3.38
N ASN A 8 2.30 -6.19 -4.27
CA ASN A 8 2.10 -6.64 -5.65
C ASN A 8 3.43 -6.73 -6.41
N PHE A 9 4.35 -5.79 -6.19
CA PHE A 9 5.70 -5.85 -6.74
C PHE A 9 6.44 -7.11 -6.28
N HIS A 10 6.48 -7.40 -4.98
CA HIS A 10 7.20 -8.56 -4.44
C HIS A 10 6.55 -9.88 -4.88
N LYS A 11 5.21 -9.98 -4.89
CA LYS A 11 4.48 -11.13 -5.44
C LYS A 11 4.80 -11.36 -6.92
N THR A 12 4.86 -10.28 -7.69
CA THR A 12 5.20 -10.35 -9.11
C THR A 12 6.67 -10.76 -9.28
N ILE A 13 7.62 -10.12 -8.61
CA ILE A 13 9.05 -10.41 -8.75
C ILE A 13 9.45 -11.79 -8.20
N GLY A 14 8.69 -12.37 -7.27
CA GLY A 14 8.88 -13.71 -6.69
C GLY A 14 8.67 -14.89 -7.65
N ASP A 15 9.16 -14.79 -8.89
CA ASP A 15 9.08 -15.80 -9.95
C ASP A 15 10.41 -15.86 -10.72
N LYS A 16 10.97 -17.06 -10.81
CA LYS A 16 12.28 -17.31 -11.40
C LYS A 16 12.37 -16.87 -12.87
N THR A 17 11.32 -17.08 -13.66
CA THR A 17 11.31 -16.70 -15.08
C THR A 17 11.29 -15.18 -15.22
N ARG A 18 10.51 -14.48 -14.39
CA ARG A 18 10.45 -13.01 -14.39
C ARG A 18 11.79 -12.38 -13.99
N ILE A 19 12.47 -12.93 -12.99
CA ILE A 19 13.85 -12.52 -12.65
C ILE A 19 14.79 -12.72 -13.85
N ARG A 20 14.74 -13.87 -14.54
CA ARG A 20 15.58 -14.13 -15.72
C ARG A 20 15.28 -13.16 -16.86
N ILE A 21 14.01 -12.80 -17.10
CA ILE A 21 13.63 -11.79 -18.09
C ILE A 21 14.24 -10.43 -17.73
N ILE A 22 14.16 -10.01 -16.45
CA ILE A 22 14.78 -8.77 -15.98
C ILE A 22 16.29 -8.78 -16.20
N THR A 23 16.97 -9.89 -15.87
CA THR A 23 18.42 -10.05 -16.14
C THR A 23 18.75 -9.88 -17.62
N LEU A 24 17.96 -10.45 -18.52
CA LEU A 24 18.16 -10.28 -19.96
C LEU A 24 17.93 -8.84 -20.41
N LEU A 25 16.86 -8.19 -19.94
CA LEU A 25 16.54 -6.83 -20.33
C LEU A 25 17.51 -5.78 -19.74
N LYS A 26 18.21 -6.10 -18.66
CA LYS A 26 19.31 -5.29 -18.12
C LYS A 26 20.52 -5.24 -19.05
N GLN A 27 20.67 -6.21 -19.96
CA GLN A 27 21.73 -6.20 -20.99
C GLN A 27 21.32 -5.39 -22.23
N GLY A 28 20.07 -4.93 -22.30
CA GLY A 28 19.52 -4.18 -23.42
C GLY A 28 18.12 -4.67 -23.83
N PRO A 29 17.42 -3.90 -24.67
CA PRO A 29 16.07 -4.22 -25.08
C PRO A 29 16.01 -5.46 -25.98
N LEU A 30 14.99 -6.29 -25.77
CA LEU A 30 14.78 -7.51 -26.55
C LEU A 30 13.31 -7.62 -26.99
N HIS A 31 13.08 -8.20 -28.17
CA HIS A 31 11.74 -8.58 -28.59
C HIS A 31 11.32 -9.93 -27.96
N GLY A 32 10.01 -10.18 -27.86
CA GLY A 32 9.45 -11.34 -27.14
C GLY A 32 10.00 -12.70 -27.62
N GLN A 33 10.15 -12.88 -28.93
CA GLN A 33 10.71 -14.11 -29.51
C GLN A 33 12.18 -14.36 -29.11
N ALA A 34 13.00 -13.31 -28.99
CA ALA A 34 14.40 -13.46 -28.57
C ALA A 34 14.50 -13.88 -27.11
N ILE A 35 13.65 -13.30 -26.24
CA ILE A 35 13.54 -13.69 -24.84
C ILE A 35 13.11 -15.16 -24.73
N ALA A 36 12.11 -15.56 -25.52
CA ALA A 36 11.62 -16.94 -25.56
C ALA A 36 12.73 -17.93 -25.94
N GLY A 37 13.47 -17.64 -27.02
CA GLY A 37 14.61 -18.44 -27.46
C GLY A 37 15.72 -18.53 -26.40
N LYS A 38 16.12 -17.40 -25.81
CA LYS A 38 17.18 -17.36 -24.78
C LYS A 38 16.82 -18.13 -23.50
N LEU A 39 15.53 -18.19 -23.14
CA LEU A 39 15.06 -18.87 -21.94
C LEU A 39 14.59 -20.31 -22.19
N GLY A 40 14.54 -20.76 -23.45
CA GLY A 40 14.02 -22.09 -23.81
C GLY A 40 12.53 -22.23 -23.53
N LEU A 41 11.76 -21.14 -23.66
CA LEU A 41 10.33 -21.09 -23.35
C LEU A 41 9.50 -20.77 -24.59
N LYS A 42 8.20 -21.10 -24.53
CA LYS A 42 7.27 -20.76 -25.61
C LYS A 42 6.94 -19.26 -25.59
N PRO A 43 6.74 -18.61 -26.75
CA PRO A 43 6.41 -17.19 -26.82
C PRO A 43 5.17 -16.76 -26.00
N PRO A 44 4.07 -17.54 -25.93
CA PRO A 44 2.93 -17.20 -25.07
C PRO A 44 3.29 -17.13 -23.58
N THR A 45 4.19 -17.99 -23.09
CA THR A 45 4.69 -17.97 -21.72
C THR A 45 5.45 -16.67 -21.43
N ILE A 46 6.29 -16.24 -22.37
CA ILE A 46 7.01 -14.96 -22.25
C ILE A 46 6.04 -13.78 -22.30
N SER A 47 5.05 -13.78 -23.19
CA SER A 47 4.02 -12.73 -23.24
C SER A 47 3.26 -12.60 -21.92
N HIS A 48 2.92 -13.73 -21.28
CA HIS A 48 2.28 -13.73 -19.97
C HIS A 48 3.17 -13.07 -18.89
N HIS A 49 4.45 -13.45 -18.82
CA HIS A 49 5.38 -12.85 -17.86
C HIS A 49 5.64 -11.36 -18.14
N LEU A 50 5.78 -10.95 -19.40
CA LEU A 50 5.95 -9.55 -19.78
C LEU A 50 4.71 -8.71 -19.45
N ALA A 51 3.50 -9.26 -19.60
CA ALA A 51 2.28 -8.58 -19.18
C ALA A 51 2.29 -8.30 -17.67
N LYS A 52 2.66 -9.29 -16.84
CA LYS A 52 2.78 -9.13 -15.39
C LYS A 52 3.85 -8.10 -14.98
N LEU A 53 5.00 -8.10 -15.66
CA LEU A 53 6.05 -7.11 -15.44
C LEU A 53 5.64 -5.69 -15.86
N LYS A 54 4.78 -5.57 -16.88
CA LYS A 54 4.18 -4.29 -17.29
C LYS A 54 3.13 -3.79 -16.31
N GLU A 55 2.33 -4.67 -15.71
CA GLU A 55 1.31 -4.29 -14.70
C GLU A 55 1.90 -3.56 -13.49
N ILE A 56 3.18 -3.80 -13.18
CA ILE A 56 3.92 -3.12 -12.09
C ILE A 56 4.93 -2.07 -12.61
N ASP A 57 4.83 -1.68 -13.88
CA ASP A 57 5.62 -0.62 -14.56
C ASP A 57 7.15 -0.84 -14.60
N ILE A 58 7.65 -2.06 -14.33
CA ILE A 58 9.09 -2.31 -14.39
C ILE A 58 9.59 -2.69 -15.78
N VAL A 59 8.68 -3.10 -16.67
CA VAL A 59 8.95 -3.27 -18.09
C VAL A 59 8.00 -2.40 -18.88
N TYR A 60 8.52 -1.74 -19.92
CA TYR A 60 7.71 -1.05 -20.93
C TYR A 60 8.05 -1.57 -22.31
N GLN A 61 7.21 -1.26 -23.29
CA GLN A 61 7.40 -1.71 -24.67
C GLN A 61 7.42 -0.52 -25.63
N ARG A 62 8.22 -0.63 -26.69
CA ARG A 62 8.19 0.28 -27.83
C ARG A 62 8.07 -0.53 -29.11
N ARG A 63 7.37 0.03 -30.08
CA ARG A 63 7.28 -0.55 -31.41
C ARG A 63 8.31 0.11 -32.30
N ASP A 64 9.16 -0.72 -32.91
CA ASP A 64 10.06 -0.32 -33.98
C ASP A 64 9.67 -1.10 -35.23
N LYS A 65 9.12 -0.38 -36.22
CA LYS A 65 8.49 -0.95 -37.43
C LYS A 65 7.45 -2.02 -37.06
N ASN A 66 7.74 -3.28 -37.40
CA ASN A 66 6.86 -4.42 -37.17
C ASN A 66 7.20 -5.23 -35.91
N THR A 67 8.17 -4.78 -35.12
CA THR A 67 8.67 -5.52 -33.96
C THR A 67 8.43 -4.75 -32.68
N ILE A 68 7.93 -5.45 -31.66
CA ILE A 68 7.78 -4.90 -30.31
C ILE A 68 9.01 -5.29 -29.50
N TYR A 69 9.73 -4.29 -29.01
CA TYR A 69 10.86 -4.43 -28.11
C TYR A 69 10.43 -4.07 -26.69
N PHE A 70 10.89 -4.87 -25.74
CA PHE A 70 10.68 -4.66 -24.32
C PHE A 70 11.95 -4.06 -23.71
N TYR A 71 11.74 -3.13 -22.78
CA TYR A 71 12.78 -2.36 -22.12
C TYR A 71 12.58 -2.46 -20.62
N LEU A 72 13.68 -2.54 -19.87
CA LEU A 72 13.64 -2.46 -18.41
C LEU A 72 13.55 -0.99 -17.98
N ASN A 73 12.70 -0.72 -16.99
CA ASN A 73 12.69 0.56 -16.28
C ASN A 73 13.57 0.42 -15.03
N GLU A 74 14.88 0.63 -15.18
CA GLU A 74 15.86 0.39 -14.12
C GLU A 74 15.60 1.25 -12.87
N ASP A 75 15.37 2.55 -13.04
CA ASP A 75 15.08 3.44 -11.92
C ASP A 75 13.82 3.02 -11.14
N LYS A 76 12.77 2.58 -11.85
CA LYS A 76 11.54 2.11 -11.22
C LYS A 76 11.77 0.79 -10.48
N LEU A 77 12.50 -0.14 -11.09
CA LEU A 77 12.87 -1.40 -10.47
C LEU A 77 13.64 -1.16 -9.17
N GLU A 78 14.69 -0.35 -9.20
CA GLU A 78 15.52 -0.04 -8.03
C GLU A 78 14.71 0.64 -6.92
N ARG A 79 13.99 1.72 -7.24
CA ARG A 79 13.16 2.42 -6.24
C ARG A 79 12.12 1.52 -5.60
N THR A 80 11.49 0.62 -6.37
CA THR A 80 10.44 -0.26 -5.85
C THR A 80 11.02 -1.43 -5.04
N ALA A 81 12.18 -1.95 -5.44
CA ALA A 81 12.90 -2.98 -4.69
C ALA A 81 13.40 -2.44 -3.33
N LEU A 82 13.94 -1.23 -3.31
CA LEU A 82 14.39 -0.56 -2.08
C LEU A 82 13.22 0.01 -1.25
N ALA A 83 12.00 0.03 -1.77
CA ALA A 83 10.86 0.60 -1.04
C ALA A 83 10.65 -0.11 0.31
N ILE A 84 10.87 -1.44 0.36
CA ILE A 84 10.66 -2.22 1.59
C ILE A 84 11.63 -1.84 2.71
N THR A 85 12.86 -1.42 2.38
CA THR A 85 13.87 -1.02 3.37
C THR A 85 13.60 0.35 3.98
N ARG A 86 12.72 1.13 3.34
CA ARG A 86 12.25 2.44 3.80
C ARG A 86 10.91 2.34 4.53
N LEU A 87 10.27 1.16 4.56
CA LEU A 87 9.05 0.95 5.36
C LEU A 87 9.36 1.12 6.85
N GLY A 88 8.50 1.84 7.56
CA GLY A 88 8.70 2.16 8.98
C GLY A 88 9.81 3.19 9.26
N GLY A 89 10.53 3.65 8.23
CA GLY A 89 11.42 4.81 8.36
C GLY A 89 10.62 6.11 8.38
N LYS A 90 11.11 7.12 9.12
CA LYS A 90 10.52 8.47 9.25
C LYS A 90 10.09 9.09 7.90
N GLU A 91 10.72 8.72 6.80
CA GLU A 91 10.48 9.29 5.47
C GLU A 91 9.28 8.71 4.71
N MET A 92 8.80 7.50 4.99
CA MET A 92 7.83 6.83 4.09
C MET A 92 6.37 7.02 4.48
N LEU A 93 6.06 7.09 5.78
CA LEU A 93 4.67 7.29 6.23
C LEU A 93 4.21 8.74 6.05
N GLY A 94 5.12 9.65 5.69
CA GLY A 94 4.84 11.07 5.78
C GLY A 94 4.25 11.36 7.15
N ASN A 95 4.89 10.84 8.22
CA ASN A 95 4.59 11.26 9.56
C ASN A 95 4.70 12.76 9.50
N PHE A 96 3.54 13.41 9.49
CA PHE A 96 3.50 14.81 9.74
C PHE A 96 4.14 14.91 11.12
N ASP A 97 5.22 15.66 11.28
CA ASP A 97 5.68 16.02 12.62
C ASP A 97 4.51 16.79 13.24
N VAL A 98 3.62 16.07 13.93
CA VAL A 98 2.42 16.61 14.55
C VAL A 98 2.78 16.80 15.99
N THR A 99 2.89 18.06 16.39
CA THR A 99 3.09 18.37 17.80
C THR A 99 1.84 17.99 18.60
N ASP A 100 1.99 17.67 19.88
CA ASP A 100 0.84 17.40 20.76
C ASP A 100 -0.16 18.58 20.77
N GLN A 101 0.36 19.80 20.63
CA GLN A 101 -0.47 21.00 20.53
C GLN A 101 -1.32 21.03 19.25
N GLU A 102 -0.76 20.62 18.11
CA GLU A 102 -1.51 20.47 16.86
C GLU A 102 -2.55 19.34 16.97
N LYS A 103 -2.21 18.19 17.56
CA LYS A 103 -3.17 17.09 17.81
C LYS A 103 -4.34 17.59 18.65
N ALA A 104 -4.05 18.26 19.78
CA ALA A 104 -5.06 18.81 20.68
C ALA A 104 -5.98 19.83 19.97
N ASN A 105 -5.41 20.72 19.16
CA ASN A 105 -6.18 21.71 18.41
C ASN A 105 -7.11 21.06 17.37
N VAL A 106 -6.63 20.03 16.67
CA VAL A 106 -7.47 19.29 15.70
C VAL A 106 -8.59 18.55 16.43
N ILE A 107 -8.29 17.83 17.50
CA ILE A 107 -9.30 17.10 18.30
C ILE A 107 -10.37 18.08 18.80
N LYS A 108 -9.97 19.21 19.39
CA LYS A 108 -10.89 20.24 19.88
C LYS A 108 -11.85 20.79 18.81
N ASN A 109 -11.41 20.85 17.55
CA ASN A 109 -12.21 21.41 16.46
C ASN A 109 -13.19 20.42 15.82
N PHE A 110 -12.94 19.11 15.95
CA PHE A 110 -13.73 18.06 15.28
C PHE A 110 -14.48 17.15 16.24
N VAL A 111 -14.14 17.19 17.52
CA VAL A 111 -14.74 16.36 18.57
C VAL A 111 -15.58 17.26 19.47
N ASP A 112 -16.86 16.94 19.62
CA ASP A 112 -17.76 17.68 20.50
C ASP A 112 -17.51 17.37 21.98
N SER A 113 -18.24 18.06 22.87
CA SER A 113 -18.12 17.87 24.33
C SER A 113 -18.48 16.46 24.81
N LYS A 114 -19.18 15.65 24.00
CA LYS A 114 -19.56 14.26 24.28
C LYS A 114 -18.59 13.26 23.66
N GLY A 115 -17.57 13.71 22.93
CA GLY A 115 -16.62 12.83 22.23
C GLY A 115 -17.06 12.42 20.83
N ARG A 116 -18.13 12.99 20.28
CA ARG A 116 -18.68 12.68 18.96
C ARG A 116 -17.98 13.47 17.86
N ILE A 117 -17.91 12.87 16.68
CA ILE A 117 -17.39 13.44 15.45
C ILE A 117 -18.53 13.48 14.44
N GLU A 118 -18.94 14.68 14.02
CA GLU A 118 -20.02 14.86 13.05
C GLU A 118 -19.58 14.46 11.63
N ALA A 119 -18.36 14.83 11.24
CA ALA A 119 -17.78 14.50 9.96
C ALA A 119 -16.26 14.30 10.07
N LEU A 120 -15.75 13.29 9.36
CA LEU A 120 -14.30 13.08 9.24
C LEU A 120 -13.65 14.23 8.45
N PRO A 121 -12.46 14.72 8.87
CA PRO A 121 -11.75 15.76 8.12
C PRO A 121 -11.41 15.33 6.69
N ALA A 122 -11.59 16.24 5.73
CA ALA A 122 -11.17 16.02 4.34
C ALA A 122 -9.63 16.06 4.18
N GLN A 123 -8.94 16.88 4.99
CA GLN A 123 -7.48 16.98 4.97
C GLN A 123 -6.85 15.74 5.60
N ARG A 124 -5.96 15.07 4.87
CA ARG A 124 -5.31 13.81 5.30
C ARG A 124 -4.68 13.92 6.69
N LYS A 125 -3.84 14.95 6.97
CA LYS A 125 -3.19 15.14 8.29
C LYS A 125 -4.20 15.14 9.43
N LYS A 126 -5.26 15.94 9.32
CA LYS A 126 -6.31 16.05 10.35
C LYS A 126 -7.10 14.76 10.49
N LYS A 127 -7.39 14.08 9.38
CA LYS A 127 -8.09 12.79 9.40
C LYS A 127 -7.31 11.74 10.20
N LEU A 128 -6.00 11.64 9.98
CA LEU A 128 -5.17 10.67 10.70
C LEU A 128 -5.17 10.91 12.21
N ILE A 129 -5.07 12.18 12.65
CA ILE A 129 -5.16 12.55 14.08
C ILE A 129 -6.50 12.13 14.67
N ILE A 130 -7.61 12.32 13.94
CA ILE A 130 -8.94 11.94 14.42
C ILE A 130 -9.10 10.42 14.47
N LEU A 131 -8.58 9.68 13.50
CA LEU A 131 -8.60 8.21 13.52
C LEU A 131 -7.77 7.64 14.68
N GLU A 132 -6.59 8.21 14.96
CA GLU A 132 -5.75 7.88 16.11
C GLU A 132 -6.50 8.13 17.44
N TYR A 133 -7.17 9.29 17.55
CA TYR A 133 -8.01 9.62 18.70
C TYR A 133 -9.14 8.60 18.91
N MET A 134 -9.80 8.16 17.83
CA MET A 134 -10.95 7.25 17.92
C MET A 134 -10.58 5.87 18.46
N ILE A 135 -9.35 5.37 18.22
CA ILE A 135 -8.95 4.00 18.57
C ILE A 135 -8.21 3.89 19.91
N ARG A 136 -8.00 5.00 20.62
CA ARG A 136 -7.23 5.05 21.88
C ARG A 136 -7.76 4.15 23.01
N GLY A 137 -9.01 3.68 22.89
CA GLY A 137 -9.64 2.77 23.85
C GLY A 137 -9.63 1.31 23.44
N LEU A 138 -8.99 0.95 22.32
CA LEU A 138 -8.75 -0.42 21.91
C LEU A 138 -7.37 -0.89 22.40
N ASN A 139 -7.23 -2.18 22.67
CA ASN A 139 -6.00 -2.77 23.17
C ASN A 139 -5.18 -3.40 22.04
N HIS A 140 -3.86 -3.28 22.12
CA HIS A 140 -2.94 -3.95 21.20
C HIS A 140 -2.85 -5.45 21.52
N GLY A 141 -2.74 -6.28 20.47
CA GLY A 141 -2.69 -7.74 20.59
C GLY A 141 -4.05 -8.41 20.86
N GLU A 142 -5.13 -7.62 20.93
CA GLU A 142 -6.49 -8.13 20.98
C GLU A 142 -7.15 -8.10 19.61
N THR A 143 -7.97 -9.12 19.34
CA THR A 143 -8.78 -9.20 18.13
C THR A 143 -10.23 -8.88 18.43
N TYR A 144 -10.87 -8.13 17.54
CA TYR A 144 -12.25 -7.70 17.63
C TYR A 144 -13.04 -8.17 16.42
N LYS A 145 -14.24 -8.71 16.63
CA LYS A 145 -15.17 -8.99 15.54
C LYS A 145 -15.66 -7.67 14.96
N GLU A 146 -16.04 -7.73 13.69
CA GLU A 146 -16.66 -6.62 12.96
C GLU A 146 -17.78 -5.93 13.75
N LYS A 147 -18.64 -6.70 14.42
CA LYS A 147 -19.73 -6.16 15.23
C LYS A 147 -19.22 -5.33 16.41
N GLU A 148 -18.19 -5.79 17.11
CA GLU A 148 -17.58 -5.11 18.26
C GLU A 148 -16.94 -3.78 17.81
N ILE A 149 -16.25 -3.79 16.67
CA ILE A 149 -15.69 -2.56 16.09
C ILE A 149 -16.79 -1.59 15.62
N ASN A 150 -17.89 -2.09 15.04
CA ASN A 150 -19.02 -1.23 14.67
C ASN A 150 -19.58 -0.53 15.91
N GLU A 151 -19.85 -1.28 16.97
CA GLU A 151 -20.38 -0.75 18.24
C GLU A 151 -19.43 0.24 18.88
N TYR A 152 -18.12 -0.05 18.87
CA TYR A 152 -17.09 0.86 19.34
C TYR A 152 -17.09 2.19 18.57
N ILE A 153 -17.03 2.12 17.23
CA ILE A 153 -17.01 3.33 16.39
C ILE A 153 -18.30 4.13 16.51
N MET A 154 -19.44 3.46 16.68
CA MET A 154 -20.74 4.11 16.88
C MET A 154 -20.78 5.01 18.12
N GLN A 155 -19.83 4.90 19.06
CA GLN A 155 -19.69 5.85 20.17
C GLN A 155 -19.20 7.21 19.68
N TYR A 156 -18.41 7.23 18.60
CA TYR A 156 -17.77 8.42 18.04
C TYR A 156 -18.47 8.95 16.79
N HIS A 157 -18.88 8.09 15.84
CA HIS A 157 -19.39 8.50 14.52
C HIS A 157 -20.47 7.52 14.02
N GLU A 158 -21.53 8.01 13.39
CA GLU A 158 -22.67 7.19 12.94
C GLU A 158 -22.34 6.29 11.75
N ASP A 159 -21.57 6.80 10.78
CA ASP A 159 -21.06 6.00 9.66
C ASP A 159 -19.84 5.14 10.09
N TYR A 160 -20.12 4.09 10.85
CA TYR A 160 -19.10 3.13 11.27
C TYR A 160 -18.46 2.39 10.10
N ALA A 161 -19.17 2.21 8.99
CA ALA A 161 -18.65 1.48 7.83
C ALA A 161 -17.52 2.26 7.14
N THR A 162 -17.68 3.57 6.98
CA THR A 162 -16.64 4.44 6.41
C THR A 162 -15.44 4.54 7.34
N VAL A 163 -15.65 4.74 8.65
CA VAL A 163 -14.54 4.83 9.61
C VAL A 163 -13.74 3.52 9.64
N ARG A 164 -14.37 2.34 9.69
CA ARG A 164 -13.64 1.06 9.63
C ARG A 164 -12.79 0.93 8.38
N ARG A 165 -13.36 1.33 7.23
CA ARG A 165 -12.63 1.33 5.96
C ARG A 165 -11.41 2.25 6.06
N GLU A 166 -11.56 3.44 6.63
CA GLU A 166 -10.47 4.39 6.84
C GLU A 166 -9.42 3.87 7.84
N LEU A 167 -9.81 3.19 8.92
CA LEU A 167 -8.87 2.58 9.88
C LEU A 167 -7.99 1.51 9.22
N VAL A 168 -8.57 0.68 8.36
CA VAL A 168 -7.81 -0.32 7.57
C VAL A 168 -6.99 0.36 6.48
N MET A 169 -7.58 1.32 5.76
CA MET A 169 -6.93 2.04 4.65
C MET A 169 -5.77 2.93 5.10
N ASN A 170 -5.77 3.38 6.35
CA ASN A 170 -4.68 4.18 6.92
C ASN A 170 -3.81 3.38 7.89
N HIS A 171 -3.91 2.03 7.87
CA HIS A 171 -3.02 1.13 8.61
C HIS A 171 -3.05 1.27 10.12
N PHE A 172 -4.13 1.79 10.70
CA PHE A 172 -4.36 1.68 12.14
C PHE A 172 -4.79 0.26 12.54
N MET A 173 -5.49 -0.44 11.64
CA MET A 173 -5.95 -1.80 11.87
C MET A 173 -5.68 -2.74 10.69
N PHE A 174 -5.47 -4.01 10.98
CA PHE A 174 -5.58 -5.09 10.02
C PHE A 174 -6.97 -5.71 10.10
N ARG A 175 -7.45 -6.27 8.98
CA ARG A 175 -8.72 -7.01 8.91
C ARG A 175 -8.58 -8.29 8.10
N GLN A 176 -9.00 -9.41 8.67
CA GLN A 176 -9.10 -10.70 7.96
C GLN A 176 -10.37 -11.44 8.39
N ASN A 177 -11.15 -11.92 7.42
CA ASN A 177 -12.38 -12.69 7.66
C ASN A 177 -13.37 -12.05 8.66
N GLY A 178 -13.48 -10.71 8.64
CA GLY A 178 -14.36 -9.98 9.55
C GLY A 178 -13.83 -9.81 10.98
N ILE A 179 -12.57 -10.20 11.23
CA ILE A 179 -11.84 -9.96 12.47
C ILE A 179 -10.88 -8.79 12.24
N TYR A 180 -10.79 -7.91 13.22
CA TYR A 180 -9.98 -6.70 13.24
C TYR A 180 -8.95 -6.77 14.37
N GLU A 181 -7.77 -6.19 14.16
CA GLU A 181 -6.71 -6.09 15.16
C GLU A 181 -5.97 -4.77 14.94
N LEU A 182 -5.55 -4.09 16.02
CA LEU A 182 -4.69 -2.91 15.90
C LEU A 182 -3.34 -3.32 15.31
N ASN A 183 -2.88 -2.57 14.32
CA ASN A 183 -1.50 -2.73 13.88
C ASN A 183 -0.53 -2.23 14.97
N PRO A 184 0.72 -2.73 15.00
CA PRO A 184 1.79 -2.14 15.81
C PRO A 184 1.87 -0.62 15.62
N ILE A 185 2.16 0.13 16.69
CA ILE A 185 2.17 1.60 16.69
C ILE A 185 3.17 2.14 15.66
N GLU A 186 4.27 1.43 15.42
CA GLU A 186 5.30 1.77 14.44
C GLU A 186 4.79 1.78 12.99
N MET A 187 3.61 1.18 12.73
CA MET A 187 2.95 1.19 11.43
C MET A 187 1.94 2.33 11.27
N TRP A 188 1.66 3.09 12.33
CA TRP A 188 0.69 4.17 12.29
C TRP A 188 1.28 5.41 11.60
N PRO A 189 0.51 6.14 10.78
CA PRO A 189 1.01 7.26 9.97
C PRO A 189 1.03 8.62 10.70
N VAL A 190 1.16 8.64 12.03
CA VAL A 190 0.97 9.81 12.93
C VAL A 190 2.02 9.93 14.02
#